data_AF-A0A959IX17-F1
#
_entry.id   AF-A0A959IX17-F1
#
_cell.length_a   1.000
_cell.length_b   1.000
_cell.length_c   1.000
_cell.angle_alpha   90.00
_cell.angle_beta   90.00
_cell.angle_gamma   90.00
#
_symmetry.space_group_name_H-M   'P 1'
#
loop_
_entity.id
_entity.type
_entity.pdbx_description
1 polymer ?
#
loop_
_entity_poly.entity_id
_entity_poly.type
_entity_poly.pdbx_seq_one_letter_code
_entity_poly.pdbx_strand_id
1 'polypeptide(L)'
;MYDFDDKETTLTHLSSYDIERLTLVPFLFQTGYLTFKSYDEESGIYTLKYPNLEVKKSYLEVLLDAYLEYPSDQGIVRVNEIRKCLLKGEIDRLESILNSIFKSLPYEL
;
A
#
# COMPACT_ATOMS: atom_id res chain seq x y z
N MET A 1 -0.43 -5.16 6.26
CA MET A 1 -1.00 -3.82 6.47
C MET A 1 -1.39 -3.13 5.15
N TYR A 2 -0.69 -3.37 4.03
CA TYR A 2 -0.94 -2.68 2.74
C TYR A 2 -1.60 -3.55 1.64
N ASP A 3 -1.90 -4.81 1.94
CA ASP A 3 -2.69 -5.65 1.02
C ASP A 3 -4.15 -5.59 1.45
N PHE A 4 -4.97 -5.01 0.58
CA PHE A 4 -6.41 -4.84 0.77
C PHE A 4 -7.22 -5.81 -0.09
N ASP A 5 -6.56 -6.71 -0.82
CA ASP A 5 -7.25 -7.82 -1.45
C ASP A 5 -7.89 -8.69 -0.35
N ASP A 6 -9.16 -9.01 -0.55
CA ASP A 6 -9.98 -9.78 0.40
C ASP A 6 -10.35 -9.04 1.69
N LYS A 7 -10.35 -7.71 1.67
CA LYS A 7 -10.77 -6.92 2.84
C LYS A 7 -12.29 -6.96 3.03
N GLU A 8 -12.74 -7.50 4.15
CA GLU A 8 -14.16 -7.52 4.53
C GLU A 8 -14.62 -6.20 5.18
N THR A 9 -15.82 -5.74 4.81
CA THR A 9 -16.44 -4.52 5.34
C THR A 9 -17.96 -4.51 5.15
N THR A 10 -18.65 -3.52 5.72
CA THR A 10 -20.08 -3.29 5.53
C THR A 10 -20.31 -2.01 4.71
N LEU A 11 -21.47 -1.88 4.07
CA LEU A 11 -21.81 -0.69 3.29
C LEU A 11 -21.87 0.59 4.16
N THR A 12 -22.33 0.44 5.41
CA THR A 12 -22.36 1.54 6.40
C THR A 12 -20.96 2.08 6.68
N HIS A 13 -19.96 1.20 6.81
CA HIS A 13 -18.59 1.60 7.02
C HIS A 13 -17.98 2.30 5.78
N LEU A 14 -18.33 1.88 4.57
CA LEU A 14 -17.88 2.55 3.34
C LEU A 14 -18.54 3.91 3.12
N SER A 15 -19.74 4.09 3.66
CA SER A 15 -20.55 5.31 3.52
C SER A 15 -20.33 6.31 4.65
N SER A 16 -19.67 5.91 5.75
CA SER A 16 -19.34 6.82 6.85
C SER A 16 -18.21 7.76 6.43
N TYR A 17 -18.56 8.98 6.03
CA TYR A 17 -17.61 10.06 5.77
C TYR A 17 -17.41 10.87 7.05
N ASP A 18 -16.52 10.40 7.91
CA ASP A 18 -16.07 11.16 9.07
C ASP A 18 -14.68 11.75 8.76
N ILE A 19 -14.63 13.05 8.45
CA ILE A 19 -13.38 13.77 8.16
C ILE A 19 -12.49 13.82 9.40
N GLU A 20 -13.08 13.81 10.60
CA GLU A 20 -12.35 13.83 11.88
C GLU A 20 -11.79 12.43 12.23
N ARG A 21 -12.35 11.38 11.61
CA ARG A 21 -11.90 9.98 11.74
C ARG A 21 -11.76 9.32 10.37
N LEU A 22 -10.86 9.86 9.54
CA LEU A 22 -10.51 9.30 8.23
C LEU A 22 -9.98 7.87 8.40
N THR A 23 -10.87 6.91 8.19
CA THR A 23 -10.51 5.50 8.08
C THR A 23 -10.03 5.22 6.67
N LEU A 24 -8.90 4.52 6.55
CA LEU A 24 -8.21 4.34 5.26
C LEU A 24 -9.05 3.58 4.24
N VAL A 25 -9.79 2.55 4.65
CA VAL A 25 -10.55 1.68 3.73
C VAL A 25 -11.69 2.43 3.03
N PRO A 26 -12.58 3.17 3.72
CA PRO A 26 -13.61 3.99 3.07
C PRO A 26 -13.02 5.06 2.14
N PHE A 27 -11.91 5.70 2.54
CA PHE A 27 -11.23 6.69 1.71
C PHE A 27 -10.70 6.07 0.40
N LEU A 28 -10.00 4.94 0.47
CA LEU A 28 -9.50 4.23 -0.71
C LEU A 28 -10.65 3.73 -1.60
N PHE A 29 -11.78 3.34 -1.01
CA PHE A 29 -12.95 2.94 -1.78
C PHE A 29 -13.59 4.13 -2.52
N GLN A 30 -13.80 5.27 -1.86
CA GLN A 30 -14.40 6.46 -2.47
C GLN A 30 -13.52 7.09 -3.55
N THR A 31 -12.20 6.99 -3.40
CA THR A 31 -11.22 7.50 -4.38
C THR A 31 -10.92 6.50 -5.51
N GLY A 32 -11.54 5.32 -5.50
CA GLY A 32 -11.42 4.32 -6.57
C GLY A 32 -10.19 3.41 -6.49
N TYR A 33 -9.42 3.47 -5.39
CA TYR A 33 -8.31 2.54 -5.13
C TYR A 33 -8.80 1.13 -4.76
N LEU A 34 -9.99 1.03 -4.15
CA LEU A 34 -10.65 -0.24 -3.85
C LEU A 34 -12.00 -0.32 -4.56
N THR A 35 -12.38 -1.54 -4.93
CA THR A 35 -13.69 -1.87 -5.50
C THR A 35 -14.23 -3.16 -4.90
N PHE A 36 -15.50 -3.45 -5.15
CA PHE A 36 -16.11 -4.70 -4.70
C PHE A 36 -15.48 -5.91 -5.41
N LYS A 37 -15.16 -6.93 -4.62
CA LYS A 37 -14.80 -8.28 -5.07
C LYS A 37 -16.03 -9.19 -5.06
N SER A 38 -16.72 -9.22 -3.93
CA SER A 38 -17.88 -10.09 -3.68
C SER A 38 -18.76 -9.51 -2.59
N TYR A 39 -19.98 -10.03 -2.49
CA TYR A 39 -20.94 -9.74 -1.45
C TYR A 39 -21.49 -11.06 -0.93
N ASP A 40 -21.52 -11.22 0.38
CA ASP A 40 -22.18 -12.34 1.06
C ASP A 40 -23.54 -11.87 1.58
N GLU A 41 -24.61 -12.42 1.00
CA GLU A 41 -25.99 -12.05 1.32
C GLU A 41 -26.41 -12.49 2.73
N GLU A 42 -25.83 -13.57 3.27
CA GLU A 42 -26.19 -14.10 4.60
C GLU A 42 -25.64 -13.22 5.71
N SER A 43 -24.40 -12.74 5.54
CA SER A 43 -23.71 -11.91 6.52
C SER A 43 -23.87 -10.40 6.27
N GLY A 44 -24.27 -10.00 5.06
CA GLY A 44 -24.30 -8.58 4.65
C GLY A 44 -22.91 -7.97 4.49
N ILE A 45 -21.88 -8.81 4.32
CA ILE A 45 -20.48 -8.41 4.25
C ILE A 45 -20.04 -8.28 2.80
N TYR A 46 -19.35 -7.17 2.50
CA TYR A 46 -18.67 -6.94 1.24
C TYR A 46 -17.19 -7.27 1.38
N THR A 47 -16.66 -7.96 0.37
CA THR A 47 -15.23 -8.17 0.21
C THR A 47 -14.70 -7.17 -0.82
N LEU A 48 -13.58 -6.52 -0.53
CA LEU A 48 -12.95 -5.54 -1.40
C LEU A 48 -11.68 -6.10 -2.07
N LYS A 49 -11.27 -5.43 -3.15
CA LYS A 49 -10.02 -5.68 -3.86
C LYS A 49 -9.54 -4.42 -4.56
N TYR A 50 -8.29 -4.45 -5.03
CA TYR A 50 -7.87 -3.48 -6.05
C TYR A 50 -8.59 -3.74 -7.38
N PRO A 51 -9.00 -2.70 -8.13
CA PRO A 51 -9.70 -2.88 -9.40
C PRO A 51 -8.79 -3.53 -10.45
N ASN A 52 -7.51 -3.15 -10.48
CA ASN A 52 -6.51 -3.70 -11.39
C ASN A 52 -5.09 -3.56 -10.80
N LEU A 53 -4.11 -4.16 -11.47
CA LEU A 53 -2.71 -4.16 -11.03
C LEU A 53 -2.07 -2.76 -11.08
N GLU A 54 -2.48 -1.91 -12.01
CA GLU A 54 -1.95 -0.54 -12.15
C GLU A 54 -2.31 0.30 -10.93
N VAL A 55 -3.57 0.28 -10.50
CA VAL A 55 -4.04 0.97 -9.30
C VAL A 55 -3.35 0.44 -8.04
N LYS A 56 -3.14 -0.88 -7.93
CA LYS A 56 -2.36 -1.49 -6.83
C LYS A 56 -0.92 -0.95 -6.82
N LYS A 57 -0.27 -0.87 -7.98
CA LYS A 57 1.10 -0.37 -8.11
C LYS A 57 1.21 1.11 -7.76
N SER A 58 0.32 1.96 -8.30
CA SER A 58 0.33 3.39 -7.99
C SER A 58 0.14 3.67 -6.51
N TYR A 59 -0.74 2.91 -5.83
CA TYR A 59 -0.88 3.03 -4.38
C TYR A 59 0.42 2.66 -3.63
N LEU A 60 1.07 1.57 -4.03
CA LEU A 60 2.33 1.14 -3.43
C LEU A 60 3.48 2.11 -3.70
N GLU A 61 3.50 2.77 -4.87
CA GLU A 61 4.48 3.83 -5.18
C GLU A 61 4.29 5.05 -4.27
N VAL A 62 3.05 5.54 -4.14
CA VAL A 62 2.73 6.63 -3.21
C VAL A 62 3.12 6.26 -1.77
N LEU A 63 2.86 5.02 -1.37
CA LEU A 63 3.22 4.53 -0.05
C LEU A 63 4.74 4.47 0.14
N LEU A 64 5.45 3.97 -0.87
CA LEU A 64 6.92 3.91 -0.87
C LEU A 64 7.52 5.31 -0.73
N ASP A 65 6.98 6.29 -1.45
CA ASP A 65 7.43 7.68 -1.38
C ASP A 65 7.19 8.29 0.01
N ALA A 66 6.04 8.00 0.62
CA ALA A 66 5.74 8.42 1.98
C ALA A 66 6.71 7.81 3.01
N TYR A 67 7.16 6.58 2.80
CA TYR A 67 8.11 5.90 3.71
C TYR A 67 9.57 6.30 3.51
N LEU A 68 9.93 6.76 2.31
CA LEU A 68 11.31 7.10 1.99
C LEU A 68 11.66 8.56 2.30
N GLU A 69 10.70 9.41 2.71
CA GLU A 69 10.88 10.86 2.94
C GLU A 69 11.54 11.63 1.77
N TYR A 70 11.64 11.01 0.58
CA TYR A 70 12.28 11.56 -0.61
C TYR A 70 11.34 11.47 -1.81
N PRO A 71 11.28 12.49 -2.68
CA PRO A 71 10.34 12.55 -3.80
C PRO A 71 10.51 11.38 -4.79
N SER A 72 9.37 11.03 -5.39
CA SER A 72 8.99 9.87 -6.22
C SER A 72 9.99 9.27 -7.20
N ASP A 73 11.01 10.02 -7.63
CA ASP A 73 12.00 9.51 -8.58
C ASP A 73 13.04 8.58 -7.93
N GLN A 74 13.24 8.66 -6.61
CA GLN A 74 14.25 7.82 -5.92
C GLN A 74 13.73 6.46 -5.46
N GLY A 75 12.43 6.32 -5.18
CA GLY A 75 11.82 5.07 -4.70
C GLY A 75 11.91 3.96 -5.74
N ILE A 76 11.46 4.25 -6.97
CA ILE A 76 11.54 3.32 -8.11
C ILE A 76 13.00 2.98 -8.44
N VAL A 77 13.91 3.95 -8.35
CA VAL A 77 15.35 3.73 -8.55
C VAL A 77 15.91 2.76 -7.51
N ARG A 78 15.61 2.95 -6.22
CA ARG A 78 16.04 2.04 -5.14
C ARG A 78 15.46 0.63 -5.30
N VAL A 79 14.19 0.48 -5.69
CA VAL A 79 13.59 -0.83 -5.99
C VAL A 79 14.30 -1.52 -7.17
N ASN A 80 14.65 -0.76 -8.21
CA ASN A 80 15.42 -1.28 -9.34
C ASN A 80 16.85 -1.67 -8.94
N GLU A 81 17.49 -0.93 -8.03
CA GLU A 81 18.80 -1.27 -7.47
C GLU A 81 18.73 -2.55 -6.62
N ILE A 82 17.73 -2.71 -5.76
CA ILE A 82 17.47 -3.95 -5.01
C ILE A 82 17.32 -5.13 -5.96
N ARG A 83 16.50 -4.98 -7.03
CA ARG A 83 16.33 -6.04 -8.04
C ARG A 83 17.65 -6.41 -8.71
N LYS A 84 18.47 -5.42 -9.07
CA LYS A 84 19.80 -5.64 -9.68
C LYS A 84 20.75 -6.34 -8.72
N CYS A 85 20.76 -5.97 -7.44
CA CYS A 85 21.61 -6.61 -6.43
C CYS A 85 21.23 -8.08 -6.25
N LEU A 86 19.93 -8.38 -6.17
CA LEU A 86 19.42 -9.75 -6.09
C LEU A 86 19.80 -10.60 -7.31
N LEU A 87 19.61 -10.07 -8.52
CA LEU A 87 19.96 -10.78 -9.76
C LEU A 87 21.46 -11.05 -9.90
N LYS A 88 22.31 -10.21 -9.31
CA LYS A 88 23.77 -10.32 -9.38
C LYS A 88 24.40 -11.01 -8.16
N GLY A 89 23.62 -11.30 -7.12
CA GLY A 89 24.12 -11.84 -5.86
C GLY A 89 24.94 -10.84 -5.04
N GLU A 90 24.76 -9.52 -5.23
CA GLU A 90 25.46 -8.46 -4.49
C GLU A 90 24.82 -8.24 -3.11
N ILE A 91 25.03 -9.17 -2.17
CA ILE A 91 24.38 -9.17 -0.85
C ILE A 91 24.79 -7.98 0.03
N ASP A 92 26.08 -7.62 0.05
CA ASP A 92 26.57 -6.48 0.87
C ASP A 92 25.91 -5.15 0.46
N ARG A 93 25.69 -4.99 -0.85
CA ARG A 93 25.05 -3.79 -1.41
C ARG A 93 23.55 -3.79 -1.11
N LEU A 94 22.90 -4.94 -1.18
CA LEU A 94 21.50 -5.11 -0.79
C LEU A 94 21.30 -4.73 0.69
N GLU A 95 22.17 -5.21 1.57
CA GLU A 95 22.12 -4.92 3.01
C GLU A 95 22.24 -3.41 3.28
N SER A 96 23.18 -2.73 2.62
CA SER A 96 23.35 -1.27 2.74
C SER A 96 22.09 -0.50 2.33
N ILE A 97 21.45 -0.89 1.22
CA ILE A 97 20.22 -0.26 0.75
C ILE A 97 19.08 -0.50 1.75
N LEU A 98 18.88 -1.74 2.21
CA LEU A 98 17.85 -2.07 3.19
C LEU A 98 18.05 -1.31 4.51
N ASN A 99 19.28 -1.27 5.03
CA ASN A 99 19.60 -0.51 6.23
C ASN A 99 19.33 0.99 6.07
N SER A 100 19.56 1.56 4.89
CA SER A 100 19.20 2.96 4.60
C SER A 100 17.70 3.19 4.64
N ILE A 101 16.89 2.24 4.14
CA ILE A 101 15.42 2.34 4.14
C ILE A 101 14.89 2.20 5.57
N PHE A 102 15.37 1.23 6.34
CA PHE A 102 14.91 1.04 7.72
C PHE A 102 15.30 2.19 8.65
N LYS A 103 16.42 2.88 8.38
CA LYS A 103 16.82 4.08 9.14
C LYS A 103 15.97 5.32 8.84
N SER A 104 15.35 5.42 7.66
CA SER A 104 14.45 6.53 7.34
C SER A 104 13.04 6.33 7.88
N LEU A 105 12.71 5.13 8.38
CA LEU A 105 11.45 4.92 9.08
C LEU A 105 11.51 5.61 10.45
N PRO A 106 10.56 6.49 10.78
CA PRO A 106 10.49 7.04 12.12
C PRO A 106 10.33 5.90 13.13
N TYR A 107 11.23 5.83 14.10
CA TYR A 107 11.03 4.98 15.28
C TYR A 107 9.84 5.54 16.04
N GLU A 108 8.67 4.91 15.94
CA GLU A 108 7.62 5.14 16.95
C GLU A 108 8.13 4.54 18.28
N LEU A 109 8.52 5.43 19.19
CA LEU A 109 8.79 5.16 20.61
C LEU A 109 7.52 5.41 21.42
#